data_AF-A0A2I1H6L4-F1
#
_entry.id   AF-A0A2I1H6L4-F1
#
_cell.length_a   1.000
_cell.length_b   1.000
_cell.length_c   1.000
_cell.angle_alpha   90.00
_cell.angle_beta   90.00
_cell.angle_gamma   90.00
#
_symmetry.space_group_name_H-M   'P 1'
#
loop_
_entity.id
_entity.type
_entity.pdbx_description
1 polymer ?
#
loop_
_entity_poly.entity_id
_entity_poly.type
_entity_poly.pdbx_seq_one_letter_code
_entity_poly.pdbx_strand_id
1 'polypeptide(L)'
;MSKFATLIEEPDKSTNLFSNYPNSILSMYLFLTGDRNSLSAWSPDDNPLMIILMIIFSFVIVVYLMNLFIGLLNMAIEADNNRASYLAQKALILREIELFYLFPHQRRWKTWFPDIM
;
A
#
# COMPACT_ATOMS: atom_id res chain seq x y z
N MET A 1 -43.41 -12.71 -38.98
CA MET A 1 -43.34 -11.85 -37.77
C MET A 1 -42.40 -12.55 -36.79
N SER A 2 -41.10 -12.27 -36.87
CA SER A 2 -40.07 -12.96 -36.07
C SER A 2 -39.95 -12.27 -34.72
N LYS A 3 -40.22 -13.01 -33.64
CA LYS A 3 -40.13 -12.54 -32.26
C LYS A 3 -38.65 -12.61 -31.88
N PHE A 4 -37.96 -11.46 -31.87
CA PHE A 4 -36.59 -11.38 -31.36
C PHE A 4 -36.62 -11.72 -29.87
N ALA A 5 -36.20 -12.93 -29.52
CA ALA A 5 -35.98 -13.32 -28.14
C ALA A 5 -34.67 -12.68 -27.68
N THR A 6 -34.76 -11.61 -26.91
CA THR A 6 -33.64 -11.10 -26.11
C THR A 6 -33.38 -12.09 -25.00
N LEU A 7 -32.24 -12.80 -25.07
CA LEU A 7 -31.72 -13.60 -23.96
C LEU A 7 -31.23 -12.63 -22.89
N ILE A 8 -32.08 -12.36 -21.90
CA ILE A 8 -31.66 -11.68 -20.67
C ILE A 8 -31.09 -12.78 -19.78
N GLU A 9 -29.77 -12.90 -19.75
CA GLU A 9 -29.07 -13.76 -18.81
C GLU A 9 -29.08 -13.07 -17.44
N GLU A 10 -29.59 -13.74 -16.41
CA GLU A 10 -29.43 -13.24 -15.04
C GLU A 10 -27.93 -13.22 -14.71
N PRO A 11 -27.41 -12.14 -14.09
CA PRO A 11 -25.98 -12.01 -13.87
C PRO A 11 -25.46 -13.15 -13.00
N ASP A 12 -24.71 -14.07 -13.62
CA ASP A 12 -24.05 -15.19 -12.93
C ASP A 12 -22.96 -14.67 -11.98
N LYS A 13 -22.51 -15.54 -11.07
CA LYS A 13 -21.48 -15.30 -10.07
C LYS A 13 -20.15 -14.81 -10.67
N SER A 14 -19.90 -15.09 -11.96
CA SER A 14 -18.75 -14.56 -12.72
C SER A 14 -18.95 -13.13 -13.24
N THR A 15 -20.19 -12.71 -13.45
CA THR A 15 -20.55 -11.42 -14.06
C THR A 15 -20.73 -10.33 -13.00
N ASN A 16 -21.31 -10.68 -11.84
CA ASN A 16 -21.45 -9.76 -10.71
C ASN A 16 -20.56 -10.17 -9.52
N LEU A 17 -19.39 -9.54 -9.42
CA LEU A 17 -18.41 -9.77 -8.35
C LEU A 17 -18.86 -9.26 -6.97
N PHE A 18 -19.91 -8.43 -6.90
CA PHE A 18 -20.50 -7.93 -5.64
C PHE A 18 -21.60 -8.83 -5.08
N SER A 19 -21.99 -9.90 -5.79
CA SER A 19 -23.00 -10.86 -5.34
C SER A 19 -22.57 -11.69 -4.11
N ASN A 20 -21.25 -11.80 -3.88
CA ASN A 20 -20.68 -12.58 -2.79
C ASN A 20 -19.83 -11.69 -1.89
N TYR A 21 -20.04 -11.75 -0.57
CA TYR A 21 -19.41 -10.84 0.39
C TYR A 21 -17.86 -10.85 0.34
N PRO A 22 -17.15 -11.99 0.36
CA PRO A 22 -15.69 -12.02 0.23
C PRO A 22 -15.20 -11.42 -1.10
N ASN A 23 -15.91 -11.69 -2.20
CA ASN A 23 -15.57 -11.14 -3.51
C ASN A 23 -15.83 -9.63 -3.56
N SER A 24 -16.86 -9.13 -2.88
CA SER A 24 -17.12 -7.69 -2.79
C SER A 24 -16.02 -6.95 -2.03
N ILE A 25 -15.48 -7.53 -0.95
CA ILE A 25 -14.34 -6.96 -0.21
C ILE A 25 -13.11 -6.92 -1.11
N LEU A 26 -12.78 -8.05 -1.75
CA LEU A 26 -11.64 -8.12 -2.67
C LEU A 26 -11.79 -7.13 -3.83
N SER A 27 -12.99 -7.03 -4.40
CA SER A 27 -13.30 -6.10 -5.48
C SER A 27 -13.11 -4.65 -5.06
N MET A 28 -13.48 -4.32 -3.81
CA MET A 28 -13.28 -2.99 -3.26
C MET A 28 -11.81 -2.69 -2.98
N TYR A 29 -11.04 -3.68 -2.51
CA TYR A 29 -9.60 -3.57 -2.36
C TYR A 29 -8.88 -3.37 -3.70
N LEU A 30 -9.27 -4.11 -4.74
CA LEU A 30 -8.76 -3.94 -6.09
C LEU A 30 -9.14 -2.58 -6.67
N PHE A 31 -10.36 -2.10 -6.39
CA PHE A 31 -10.79 -0.76 -6.78
C PHE A 31 -9.96 0.34 -6.11
N LEU A 32 -9.60 0.18 -4.83
CA LEU A 32 -8.69 1.08 -4.11
C LEU A 32 -7.33 1.20 -4.79
N THR A 33 -6.80 0.12 -5.36
CA THR A 33 -5.50 0.11 -6.06
C THR A 33 -5.60 0.49 -7.54
N GLY A 34 -6.81 0.83 -8.02
CA GLY A 34 -7.06 1.34 -9.37
C GLY A 34 -7.60 0.33 -10.37
N ASP A 35 -7.84 -0.91 -9.97
CA ASP A 35 -8.45 -1.94 -10.83
C ASP A 35 -9.97 -1.75 -10.92
N ARG A 36 -10.49 -1.61 -12.15
CA ARG A 36 -11.91 -1.37 -12.44
C ARG A 36 -12.62 -2.60 -13.01
N ASN A 37 -11.95 -3.75 -13.09
CA ASN A 37 -12.51 -4.97 -13.67
C ASN A 37 -13.81 -5.41 -12.98
N SER A 38 -13.89 -5.23 -11.66
CA SER A 38 -15.10 -5.53 -10.87
C SER A 38 -16.30 -4.65 -11.21
N LEU A 39 -16.05 -3.48 -11.77
CA LEU A 39 -17.06 -2.47 -12.10
C LEU A 39 -17.43 -2.49 -13.59
N SER A 40 -16.73 -3.27 -14.41
CA SER A 40 -16.96 -3.37 -15.87
C SER A 40 -18.35 -3.89 -16.24
N ALA A 41 -18.97 -4.68 -15.38
CA ALA A 41 -20.33 -5.20 -15.57
C ALA A 41 -21.43 -4.15 -15.33
N TRP A 42 -21.10 -2.99 -14.77
CA TRP A 42 -22.07 -1.95 -14.40
C TRP A 42 -22.04 -0.82 -15.42
N SER A 43 -23.02 -0.80 -16.32
CA SER A 43 -23.20 0.29 -17.28
C SER A 43 -23.62 1.59 -16.58
N PRO A 44 -23.02 2.75 -16.91
CA PRO A 44 -23.40 4.04 -16.34
C PRO A 44 -24.87 4.42 -16.56
N ASP A 45 -25.42 4.03 -17.70
CA ASP A 45 -26.79 4.37 -18.10
C ASP A 45 -27.84 3.55 -17.34
N ASP A 46 -27.51 2.31 -16.99
CA ASP A 46 -28.43 1.40 -16.30
C ASP A 46 -28.44 1.59 -14.79
N ASN A 47 -27.31 2.03 -14.21
CA ASN A 47 -27.11 2.06 -12.75
C ASN A 47 -26.44 3.37 -12.29
N PRO A 48 -27.15 4.52 -12.34
CA PRO A 48 -26.58 5.82 -11.95
C PRO A 48 -26.14 5.86 -10.48
N LEU A 49 -26.78 5.07 -9.60
CA LEU A 49 -26.40 4.97 -8.19
C LEU A 49 -25.00 4.39 -8.01
N MET A 50 -24.60 3.39 -8.80
CA MET A 50 -23.26 2.82 -8.74
C MET A 50 -22.19 3.85 -9.11
N ILE A 51 -22.47 4.67 -10.12
CA ILE A 51 -21.57 5.76 -10.53
C ILE A 51 -21.39 6.79 -9.41
N ILE A 52 -22.49 7.18 -8.75
CA ILE A 52 -22.43 8.12 -7.62
C ILE A 52 -21.60 7.53 -6.46
N LEU A 53 -21.82 6.26 -6.11
CA LEU A 53 -21.05 5.56 -5.09
C LEU A 53 -19.55 5.50 -5.44
N MET A 54 -19.21 5.20 -6.69
CA MET A 54 -17.81 5.19 -7.17
C MET A 54 -17.14 6.56 -7.04
N ILE A 55 -17.84 7.64 -7.40
CA ILE A 55 -17.33 9.01 -7.30
C ILE A 55 -17.08 9.39 -5.84
N ILE A 56 -18.08 9.16 -4.97
CA ILE A 56 -17.96 9.46 -3.54
C ILE A 56 -16.83 8.66 -2.92
N PHE A 57 -16.76 7.36 -3.20
CA PHE A 57 -15.70 6.51 -2.68
C PHE A 57 -14.32 7.00 -3.14
N SER A 58 -14.15 7.25 -4.43
CA SER A 58 -12.88 7.75 -4.98
C SER A 58 -12.46 9.07 -4.31
N PHE A 59 -13.42 9.97 -4.09
CA PHE A 59 -13.16 11.24 -3.41
C PHE A 59 -12.72 11.02 -1.96
N VAL A 60 -13.39 10.16 -1.20
CA VAL A 60 -13.02 9.85 0.19
C VAL A 60 -11.62 9.23 0.26
N ILE A 61 -11.30 8.29 -0.62
CA ILE A 61 -9.99 7.64 -0.60
C ILE A 61 -8.87 8.62 -0.97
N VAL A 62 -9.02 9.33 -2.09
CA VAL A 62 -7.98 10.24 -2.61
C VAL A 62 -7.80 11.46 -1.71
N VAL A 63 -8.90 12.09 -1.28
CA VAL A 63 -8.84 13.37 -0.56
C VAL A 63 -8.69 13.17 0.95
N TYR A 64 -9.34 12.17 1.54
CA TYR A 64 -9.28 11.98 2.99
C TYR A 64 -8.22 10.97 3.40
N LEU A 65 -8.33 9.72 2.95
CA LEU A 65 -7.45 8.66 3.45
C LEU A 65 -5.99 8.83 3.02
N MET A 66 -5.71 9.13 1.75
CA MET A 66 -4.31 9.30 1.30
C MET A 66 -3.63 10.50 1.97
N ASN A 67 -4.32 11.63 2.07
CA ASN A 67 -3.77 12.82 2.73
C ASN A 67 -3.54 12.61 4.23
N LEU A 68 -4.48 11.93 4.91
CA LEU A 68 -4.31 11.54 6.31
C LEU A 68 -3.13 10.58 6.49
N PHE A 69 -3.03 9.56 5.63
CA PHE A 69 -1.98 8.55 5.71
C PHE A 69 -0.59 9.16 5.50
N ILE A 70 -0.44 10.04 4.49
CA ILE A 70 0.81 10.77 4.24
C ILE A 70 1.16 11.64 5.45
N GLY A 71 0.19 12.36 6.04
CA GLY A 71 0.41 13.19 7.23
C GLY A 71 0.85 12.38 8.46
N LEU A 72 0.19 11.24 8.72
CA LEU A 72 0.55 10.33 9.80
C LEU A 72 1.95 9.73 9.60
N LEU A 73 2.26 9.29 8.38
CA LEU A 73 3.60 8.79 8.05
C LEU A 73 4.66 9.86 8.24
N ASN A 74 4.40 11.10 7.82
CA ASN A 74 5.34 12.20 8.01
C ASN A 74 5.64 12.42 9.50
N MET A 75 4.62 12.43 10.35
CA MET A 75 4.81 12.57 11.81
C MET A 75 5.58 11.39 12.41
N ALA A 76 5.29 10.16 11.97
CA ALA A 76 6.01 8.97 12.45
C ALA A 76 7.49 8.98 12.04
N ILE A 77 7.78 9.39 10.79
CA ILE A 77 9.15 9.54 10.29
C ILE A 77 9.89 10.64 11.04
N GLU A 78 9.23 11.78 11.31
CA GLU A 78 9.84 12.87 12.06
C GLU A 78 10.17 12.46 13.50
N ALA A 79 9.31 11.69 14.16
CA ALA A 79 9.56 11.16 15.50
C ALA A 79 10.71 10.13 15.53
N ASP A 80 10.87 9.32 14.48
CA ASP A 80 11.93 8.31 14.36
C ASP A 80 13.22 8.84 13.71
N ASN A 81 13.24 10.10 13.25
CA ASN A 81 14.44 10.81 12.78
C ASN A 81 15.37 11.19 13.96
N ASN A 82 15.59 10.25 14.86
CA ASN A 82 16.46 10.41 16.00
C ASN A 82 17.88 10.07 15.57
N ARG A 83 18.70 11.09 15.32
CA ARG A 83 20.14 10.95 15.05
C ARG A 83 20.83 10.04 16.08
N ALA A 84 20.36 10.00 17.33
CA ALA A 84 20.91 9.12 18.35
C ALA A 84 20.60 7.63 18.10
N SER A 85 19.39 7.26 17.65
CA SER A 85 19.07 5.87 17.30
C SER A 85 19.87 5.41 16.08
N TYR A 86 20.01 6.28 15.07
CA TYR A 86 20.87 6.04 13.91
C TYR A 86 22.33 5.79 14.29
N LEU A 87 22.92 6.66 15.12
CA LEU A 87 24.30 6.49 15.58
C LEU A 87 24.48 5.25 16.45
N ALA A 88 23.50 4.93 17.30
CA ALA A 88 23.52 3.70 18.10
C ALA A 88 23.49 2.45 17.21
N GLN A 89 22.63 2.41 16.20
CA GLN A 89 22.56 1.29 15.26
C GLN A 89 23.85 1.17 14.44
N LYS A 90 24.42 2.29 14.00
CA LYS A 90 25.72 2.31 13.32
C LYS A 90 26.85 1.77 14.21
N ALA A 91 26.87 2.14 15.50
CA ALA A 91 27.85 1.63 16.45
C ALA A 91 27.68 0.12 16.73
N LEU A 92 26.44 -0.38 16.78
CA LEU A 92 26.16 -1.81 16.92
C LEU A 92 26.70 -2.61 15.72
N ILE A 93 26.43 -2.15 14.51
CA ILE A 93 26.95 -2.77 13.28
C ILE A 93 28.49 -2.75 13.28
N LEU A 94 29.10 -1.63 13.66
CA LEU A 94 30.56 -1.51 13.72
C LEU A 94 31.16 -2.49 14.74
N ARG A 95 30.55 -2.61 15.93
CA ARG A 95 30.96 -3.57 16.97
C ARG A 95 30.88 -5.02 16.46
N GLU A 96 29.84 -5.35 15.70
CA GLU A 96 29.66 -6.69 15.15
C GLU A 96 30.74 -7.02 14.12
N ILE A 97 31.04 -6.07 13.23
CA ILE A 97 32.16 -6.19 12.28
C ILE A 97 33.49 -6.33 13.02
N GLU A 98 33.72 -5.52 14.05
CA GLU A 98 34.93 -5.61 14.86
C GLU A 98 35.08 -6.98 15.48
N LEU A 99 34.05 -7.50 16.15
CA LEU A 99 34.10 -8.77 16.87
C LEU A 99 34.29 -9.98 15.95
N PHE A 100 33.57 -10.04 14.82
CA PHE A 100 33.55 -11.24 13.97
C PHE A 100 34.49 -11.19 12.77
N TYR A 101 34.81 -10.01 12.24
CA TYR A 101 35.52 -9.87 10.97
C TYR A 101 36.92 -9.25 11.06
N LEU A 102 37.27 -8.60 12.20
CA LEU A 102 38.58 -7.96 12.37
C LEU A 102 39.50 -8.72 13.34
N PHE A 103 40.73 -9.00 12.89
CA PHE A 103 41.77 -9.58 13.74
C PHE A 103 42.32 -8.56 14.77
N PRO A 104 42.88 -9.03 15.91
CA PRO A 104 43.33 -8.15 17.00
C PRO A 104 44.34 -7.07 16.59
N HIS A 105 45.16 -7.32 15.57
CA HIS A 105 46.15 -6.36 15.08
C HIS A 105 45.52 -5.26 14.20
N GLN A 106 44.49 -5.58 13.41
CA GLN A 106 43.79 -4.62 12.55
C GLN A 106 42.98 -3.62 13.37
N ARG A 107 42.43 -4.05 14.51
CA ARG A 107 41.72 -3.16 15.46
C ARG A 107 42.60 -2.07 16.08
N ARG A 108 43.93 -2.20 16.00
CA ARG A 108 44.90 -1.25 16.58
C ARG A 108 45.55 -0.35 15.52
N TRP A 109 45.12 -0.43 14.26
CA TRP A 109 45.65 0.41 13.19
C TRP A 109 45.10 1.83 13.28
N LYS A 110 45.97 2.77 13.66
CA LYS A 110 45.61 4.20 13.80
C LYS A 110 45.14 4.85 12.49
N THR A 111 45.45 4.25 11.34
CA THR A 111 44.96 4.68 10.03
C THR A 111 43.47 4.37 9.82
N TRP A 112 42.94 3.31 10.43
CA TRP A 112 41.53 2.91 10.33
C TRP A 112 40.72 3.34 11.55
N PHE A 113 41.36 3.36 12.72
CA PHE A 113 40.78 3.77 14.01
C PHE A 113 41.68 4.85 14.64
N PRO A 114 41.58 6.11 14.20
CA PRO A 114 42.37 7.20 14.76
C PRO A 114 41.93 7.51 16.20
N ASP A 115 42.88 7.92 17.05
CA ASP A 115 42.57 8.41 18.39
C ASP A 115 41.81 9.73 18.27
N ILE A 116 40.65 9.83 18.93
CA ILE A 116 39.85 11.05 18.97
C ILE A 116 40.51 11.95 20.02
N MET A 117 41.22 13.02 19.58
CA MET A 117 41.67 14.10 20.48
C MET A 117 40.55 15.09 20.76
#